data_AF-A0A4R4WL88-F1
#
_entry.id   AF-A0A4R4WL88-F1
#
_cell.length_a   1.000
_cell.length_b   1.000
_cell.length_c   1.000
_cell.angle_alpha   90.00
_cell.angle_beta   90.00
_cell.angle_gamma   90.00
#
_symmetry.space_group_name_H-M   'P 1'
#
loop_
_entity.id
_entity.type
_entity.pdbx_description
1 polymer ?
#
loop_
_entity_poly.entity_id
_entity_poly.type
_entity_poly.pdbx_seq_one_letter_code
_entity_poly.pdbx_strand_id
1 'polypeptide(L)' 'MGTELHLHARVFRTAHEWYADVDDELDPQPDNPFWCGSYESQRAAIDAACARIAAMHLSRTTRLDEQAS' A
#
# COMPACT_ATOMS: atom_id res chain seq x y z
N MET A 1 -20.96 4.11 -9.14
CA MET A 1 -20.81 4.62 -7.77
C MET A 1 -19.63 3.88 -7.14
N GLY A 2 -18.46 4.54 -7.10
CA GLY A 2 -17.28 4.22 -6.26
C GLY A 2 -16.80 2.78 -6.15
N THR A 3 -16.24 2.19 -7.21
CA THR A 3 -15.50 0.92 -7.12
C THR A 3 -13.99 1.10 -7.27
N GLU A 4 -13.47 2.31 -7.21
CA GLU A 4 -12.02 2.54 -7.33
C GLU A 4 -11.39 2.51 -5.93
N LEU A 5 -10.41 1.64 -5.73
CA LEU A 5 -9.64 1.59 -4.47
C LEU A 5 -8.45 2.50 -4.71
N HIS A 6 -8.54 3.72 -4.18
CA HIS A 6 -7.46 4.69 -4.23
C HIS A 6 -6.46 4.34 -3.13
N LEU A 7 -5.37 3.67 -3.50
CA LEU A 7 -4.25 3.39 -2.61
C LEU A 7 -3.13 4.38 -2.88
N HIS A 8 -2.58 4.96 -1.82
CA HIS A 8 -1.39 5.78 -1.85
C HIS A 8 -0.25 5.08 -1.16
N ALA A 9 0.90 5.01 -1.83
CA ALA A 9 2.16 4.60 -1.21
C ALA A 9 2.99 5.82 -0.86
N ARG A 10 3.51 5.86 0.37
CA ARG A 10 4.50 6.85 0.80
C ARG A 10 5.82 6.11 1.03
N VAL A 11 6.90 6.65 0.47
CA VAL A 11 8.26 6.16 0.70
C VAL A 11 9.12 7.31 1.18
N PHE A 12 9.66 7.19 2.39
CA PHE A 12 10.45 8.25 3.01
C PHE A 12 11.61 7.64 3.79
N ARG A 13 12.60 8.48 4.14
CA ARG A 13 13.79 8.04 4.87
C ARG A 13 13.86 8.75 6.21
N THR A 14 14.04 8.00 7.30
CA THR A 14 14.33 8.56 8.63
C THR A 14 15.58 7.91 9.21
N ALA A 15 16.48 8.73 9.74
CA ALA A 15 17.80 8.34 10.26
C ALA A 15 18.62 7.49 9.25
N HIS A 16 18.47 6.17 9.29
CA HIS A 16 19.28 5.21 8.52
C HIS A 16 18.46 4.21 7.70
N GLU A 17 17.13 4.23 7.79
CA GLU A 17 16.26 3.27 7.11
C GLU A 17 15.31 3.96 6.13
N TRP A 18 14.89 3.20 5.12
CA TRP A 18 13.80 3.56 4.22
C TRP A 18 12.51 2.95 4.73
N TYR A 19 11.49 3.77 4.89
CA TYR A 19 10.16 3.33 5.28
C TYR A 19 9.25 3.39 4.06
N ALA A 20 8.37 2.40 3.97
CA ALA A 20 7.25 2.42 3.05
C ALA A 20 5.97 2.16 3.83
N ASP A 21 4.93 2.91 3.52
CA ASP A 21 3.58 2.63 3.95
C ASP A 21 2.59 2.71 2.78
N VAL A 22 1.44 2.05 2.95
CA VAL A 22 0.32 2.06 2.00
C VAL A 22 -0.95 2.37 2.77
N ASP A 23 -1.71 3.31 2.23
CA ASP A 23 -2.93 3.83 2.85
C ASP A 23 -4.00 4.20 1.82
N ASP A 24 -5.18 4.59 2.26
CA ASP A 24 -6.14 5.28 1.40
C ASP A 24 -5.88 6.81 1.34
N GLU A 25 -6.69 7.51 0.55
CA GLU A 25 -6.62 8.96 0.42
C GLU A 25 -7.21 9.73 1.63
N LEU A 26 -7.88 9.04 2.55
CA LEU A 26 -8.53 9.63 3.71
C LEU A 26 -7.59 9.78 4.90
N ASP A 27 -6.44 9.10 4.88
CA ASP A 27 -5.35 9.32 5.83
C ASP A 27 -4.17 10.11 5.20
N PRO A 28 -4.22 11.46 5.24
CA PRO A 28 -3.13 12.30 4.75
C PRO A 28 -1.90 12.29 5.66
N GLN A 29 -2.02 11.76 6.89
CA GLN A 29 -0.88 11.56 7.79
C GLN A 29 -0.47 10.08 7.75
N PRO A 30 0.74 9.71 8.19
CA PRO A 30 1.14 8.31 8.25
C PRO A 30 0.90 7.73 9.64
N ASP A 31 -0.24 8.03 10.27
CA ASP A 31 -0.53 7.58 11.64
C ASP A 31 -1.35 6.28 11.68
N ASN A 32 -2.12 5.94 10.64
CA ASN A 32 -2.87 4.68 10.60
C ASN A 32 -2.79 3.95 9.24
N PRO A 33 -1.59 3.60 8.74
CA PRO A 33 -1.47 2.92 7.46
C PRO A 33 -2.03 1.49 7.50
N PHE A 34 -2.69 1.07 6.43
CA PHE A 34 -3.09 -0.33 6.23
C PHE A 34 -1.90 -1.29 6.24
N TRP A 35 -0.73 -0.79 5.85
CA TRP A 35 0.51 -1.54 5.89
C TRP A 35 1.72 -0.60 5.97
N CYS A 36 2.75 -1.01 6.71
CA CYS A 36 4.04 -0.34 6.71
C CYS A 36 5.20 -1.34 6.84
N GLY A 37 6.41 -0.89 6.51
CA GLY A 37 7.66 -1.64 6.71
C GLY A 37 8.91 -0.76 6.61
N SER A 38 10.03 -1.25 7.14
CA SER A 38 11.35 -0.63 7.02
C SER A 38 12.30 -1.48 6.18
N TYR A 39 13.22 -0.81 5.46
CA TYR A 39 14.06 -1.41 4.44
C TYR A 39 15.44 -0.74 4.40
N GLU A 40 16.44 -1.52 4.01
CA GLU A 40 17.83 -1.04 3.90
C GLU A 40 18.06 -0.10 2.72
N SER A 41 17.17 -0.10 1.71
CA SER A 41 17.30 0.74 0.52
C SER A 41 15.97 1.29 0.00
N GLN A 42 16.05 2.43 -0.69
CA GLN A 42 14.88 3.07 -1.31
C GLN A 42 14.20 2.12 -2.30
N ARG A 43 15.01 1.39 -3.08
CA ARG A 43 14.51 0.44 -4.07
C ARG A 43 13.72 -0.68 -3.39
N ALA A 44 14.25 -1.27 -2.34
CA ALA A 44 13.55 -2.31 -1.59
C ALA A 44 12.22 -1.80 -1.00
N ALA A 45 12.19 -0.57 -0.49
CA ALA A 45 10.97 0.06 0.02
C ALA A 45 9.91 0.27 -1.09
N ILE A 46 10.33 0.77 -2.26
CA ILE A 46 9.45 0.94 -3.43
C ILE A 46 8.93 -0.42 -3.91
N ASP A 47 9.81 -1.39 -4.11
CA ASP A 47 9.44 -2.72 -4.61
C ASP A 47 8.43 -3.40 -3.67
N ALA A 48 8.64 -3.28 -2.36
CA ALA A 48 7.71 -3.81 -1.36
C ALA A 48 6.35 -3.10 -1.36
N ALA A 49 6.32 -1.77 -1.50
CA ALA A 49 5.07 -1.02 -1.61
C ALA A 49 4.28 -1.42 -2.87
N CYS A 50 4.96 -1.54 -4.02
CA CYS A 50 4.34 -1.99 -5.27
C CYS A 50 3.78 -3.41 -5.14
N ALA A 51 4.54 -4.34 -4.57
CA ALA A 51 4.08 -5.71 -4.33
C ALA A 51 2.85 -5.75 -3.41
N ARG A 52 2.83 -4.91 -2.37
CA ARG A 52 1.69 -4.81 -1.46
C ARG A 52 0.43 -4.28 -2.14
N ILE A 53 0.55 -3.21 -2.93
CA ILE A 53 -0.56 -2.65 -3.71
C ILE A 53 -1.11 -3.71 -4.68
N ALA A 54 -0.24 -4.41 -5.41
CA ALA A 54 -0.66 -5.46 -6.33
C ALA A 54 -1.44 -6.59 -5.62
N ALA A 55 -0.97 -7.02 -4.45
CA ALA A 55 -1.65 -8.04 -3.65
C ALA A 55 -3.03 -7.56 -3.14
N MET A 56 -3.16 -6.28 -2.74
CA MET A 56 -4.43 -5.68 -2.33
C MET A 56 -5.43 -5.62 -3.49
N HIS A 57 -5.00 -5.19 -4.68
CA HIS A 57 -5.84 -5.20 -5.87
C HIS A 57 -6.29 -6.61 -6.25
N LEU A 58 -5.36 -7.58 -6.29
CA LEU A 58 -5.69 -8.97 -6.59
C LEU A 58 -6.74 -9.53 -5.62
N SER A 59 -6.50 -9.36 -4.32
CA SER A 59 -7.43 -9.83 -3.28
C SER A 59 -8.82 -9.21 -3.42
N ARG A 60 -8.89 -7.94 -3.84
CA ARG A 60 -10.17 -7.26 -4.06
C ARG A 60 -10.88 -7.79 -5.29
N THR A 61 -10.18 -7.98 -6.41
CA THR A 61 -10.76 -8.55 -7.63
C THR A 61 -11.30 -9.95 -7.37
N THR A 62 -10.56 -10.81 -6.69
CA THR A 62 -11.03 -12.17 -6.33
C THR A 62 -12.32 -12.13 -5.51
N ARG A 63 -12.42 -11.25 -4.50
CA ARG A 63 -13.66 -11.12 -3.71
C ARG A 63 -14.85 -10.64 -4.53
N LEU A 64 -14.62 -9.72 -5.48
CA LEU A 64 -15.69 -9.23 -6.36
C LEU A 64 -16.18 -10.33 -7.29
N ASP A 65 -15.28 -11.16 -7.82
CA ASP A 65 -15.63 -12.31 -8.67
C ASP A 65 -16.45 -13.35 -7.89
N GLU A 66 -16.05 -13.65 -6.64
CA GLU A 66 -16.78 -14.57 -5.75
C GLU A 66 -18.19 -14.07 -5.39
N GLN A 67 -18.37 -12.75 -5.23
CA GLN A 67 -19.68 -12.15 -4.93
C GLN A 67 -20.61 -12.06 -6.15
N ALA A 68 -20.06 -12.21 -7.36
CA ALA A 68 -20.80 -12.15 -8.62
C ALA A 68 -21.23 -13.52 -9.16
N SER A 69 -20.73 -14.62 -8.57
CA SER A 69 -21.18 -16.00 -8.81
C SER A 69 -22.33 -16.41 -7.89
#